data_AF-A0AA92Q9N9-F1
#
_entry.id   AF-A0AA92Q9N9-F1
#
_cell.length_a   1.000
_cell.length_b   1.000
_cell.length_c   1.000
_cell.angle_alpha   90.00
_cell.angle_beta   90.00
_cell.angle_gamma   90.00
#
_symmetry.space_group_name_H-M   'P 1'
#
loop_
_entity.id
_entity.type
_entity.pdbx_description
1 polymer ?
#
loop_
_entity_poly.entity_id
_entity_poly.type
_entity_poly.pdbx_seq_one_letter_code
_entity_poly.pdbx_strand_id
1 'polypeptide(L)'
;MSGPGIVLGRTSVGLLAAFDRLVGLLDEPDLIPVLGPLAQREIFYRVLNSDAGSHLWWVASIENQNQSIGRAIEWLKANFREPLRVEELATRVNMSSSRFHHHFRRLTSMSPLQFQKWLRLTEGKHPANPS
;
A
#
# COMPACT_ATOMS: atom_id res chain seq x y z
N MET A 1 -0.70 28.34 7.86
CA MET A 1 0.31 27.61 7.06
C MET A 1 1.20 26.86 8.04
N SER A 2 0.98 25.56 8.21
CA SER A 2 1.84 24.71 9.06
C SER A 2 2.62 23.76 8.15
N GLY A 3 3.94 23.90 8.15
CA GLY A 3 4.87 23.08 7.36
C GLY A 3 4.88 21.62 7.78
N PRO A 4 5.49 20.73 6.98
CA PRO A 4 5.46 19.29 7.21
C PRO A 4 6.16 18.98 8.54
N GLY A 5 5.37 18.59 9.53
CA GLY A 5 5.83 18.29 10.88
C GLY A 5 6.77 17.09 10.88
N ILE A 6 8.05 17.34 11.13
CA ILE A 6 8.98 16.29 11.57
C ILE A 6 8.57 15.90 12.98
N VAL A 7 8.07 14.68 13.15
CA VAL A 7 7.77 14.09 14.46
C VAL A 7 9.00 13.29 14.90
N LEU A 8 9.73 13.83 15.89
CA LEU A 8 10.83 13.12 16.54
C LEU A 8 10.26 12.07 17.51
N GLY A 9 10.06 10.85 17.03
CA GLY A 9 9.85 9.70 17.90
C GLY A 9 11.15 9.36 18.61
N ARG A 10 11.13 9.18 19.95
CA ARG A 10 12.31 8.71 20.69
C ARG A 10 12.76 7.38 20.11
N THR A 11 13.92 7.38 19.43
CA THR A 11 14.51 6.16 18.89
C THR A 11 14.85 5.24 20.05
N SER A 12 14.19 4.09 20.14
CA SER A 12 14.56 3.11 21.16
C SER A 12 15.93 2.52 20.80
N VAL A 13 16.76 2.29 21.83
CA VAL A 13 18.09 1.67 21.67
C VAL A 13 17.99 0.36 20.86
N GLY A 14 16.90 -0.39 21.03
CA GLY A 14 16.64 -1.61 20.26
C GLY A 14 16.37 -1.40 18.77
N LEU A 15 15.82 -0.25 18.34
CA LEU A 15 15.62 0.06 16.92
C LEU A 15 16.94 0.43 16.25
N LEU A 16 17.78 1.23 16.91
CA LEU A 16 19.13 1.54 16.42
C LEU A 16 19.96 0.26 16.26
N ALA A 17 19.94 -0.63 17.26
CA ALA A 17 20.65 -1.90 17.20
C ALA A 17 20.13 -2.85 16.09
N ALA A 18 18.88 -2.71 15.66
CA ALA A 18 18.34 -3.49 14.53
C ALA A 18 18.80 -2.93 13.18
N PHE A 19 18.87 -1.60 13.05
CA PHE A 19 19.46 -0.96 11.87
C PHE A 19 20.97 -1.19 11.77
N ASP A 20 21.69 -1.12 12.89
CA ASP A 20 23.13 -1.38 12.95
C ASP A 20 23.46 -2.79 12.47
N ARG A 21 22.69 -3.79 12.92
CA ARG A 21 22.78 -5.18 12.40
C ARG A 21 22.48 -5.28 10.90
N LEU A 22 21.49 -4.54 10.40
CA LEU A 22 21.16 -4.56 8.97
C LEU A 22 22.30 -3.95 8.13
N VAL A 23 22.94 -2.89 8.62
CA VAL A 23 24.09 -2.25 7.97
C VAL A 23 25.32 -3.15 8.05
N GLY A 24 25.57 -3.80 9.19
CA GLY A 24 26.67 -4.74 9.37
C GLY A 24 26.61 -5.95 8.43
N LEU A 25 25.42 -6.34 7.96
CA LEU A 25 25.31 -7.39 6.93
C LEU A 25 25.92 -7.00 5.57
N LEU A 26 26.20 -5.73 5.33
CA LEU A 26 26.93 -5.30 4.13
C LEU A 26 28.38 -5.78 4.13
N ASP A 27 28.96 -6.01 5.32
CA ASP A 27 30.30 -6.56 5.50
C ASP A 27 30.31 -8.10 5.43
N GLU A 28 29.15 -8.74 5.57
CA GLU A 28 28.96 -10.21 5.54
C GLU A 28 27.87 -10.62 4.53
N PRO A 29 28.11 -10.43 3.22
CA PRO A 29 27.07 -10.57 2.19
C PRO A 29 26.47 -11.98 2.09
N ASP A 30 27.24 -13.01 2.44
CA ASP A 30 26.80 -14.41 2.45
C ASP A 30 25.68 -14.67 3.49
N LEU A 31 25.61 -13.85 4.53
CA LEU A 31 24.58 -13.95 5.57
C LEU A 31 23.30 -13.17 5.21
N ILE A 32 23.34 -12.26 4.24
CA ILE A 32 22.19 -11.42 3.84
C ILE A 32 20.93 -12.25 3.51
N PRO A 33 20.99 -13.36 2.73
CA PRO A 33 19.79 -14.11 2.37
C PRO A 33 19.06 -14.69 3.57
N VAL A 34 19.77 -14.96 4.67
CA VAL A 34 19.23 -15.58 5.89
C VAL A 34 18.90 -14.53 6.94
N LEU A 35 19.85 -13.64 7.24
CA LEU A 35 19.74 -12.68 8.34
C LEU A 35 19.08 -11.36 7.93
N GLY A 36 19.17 -10.97 6.66
CA GLY A 36 18.57 -9.73 6.14
C GLY A 36 17.05 -9.67 6.34
N PRO A 37 16.29 -10.71 5.93
CA PRO A 37 14.84 -10.76 6.17
C PRO A 37 14.46 -10.75 7.66
N LEU A 38 15.29 -11.31 8.54
CA LEU A 38 15.06 -11.34 9.99
C LEU A 38 15.27 -9.95 10.61
N ALA A 39 16.36 -9.27 10.25
CA ALA A 39 16.63 -7.91 10.67
C ALA A 39 15.54 -6.94 10.20
N GLN A 40 15.08 -7.07 8.95
CA GLN A 40 13.95 -6.27 8.45
C GLN A 40 12.66 -6.50 9.23
N ARG A 41 12.29 -7.76 9.50
CA ARG A 41 11.09 -8.09 10.32
C ARG A 41 11.19 -7.51 11.73
N GLU A 42 12.36 -7.53 12.34
CA GLU A 42 12.61 -6.94 13.65
C GLU A 42 12.42 -5.41 13.63
N ILE A 43 12.96 -4.72 12.61
CA ILE A 43 12.78 -3.28 12.42
C ILE A 43 11.29 -2.95 12.26
N PHE A 44 10.57 -3.68 11.40
CA PHE A 44 9.13 -3.47 11.22
C PHE A 44 8.36 -3.63 12.54
N TYR A 45 8.65 -4.68 13.31
CA TYR A 45 8.00 -4.93 14.59
C TYR A 45 8.27 -3.82 15.62
N ARG A 46 9.52 -3.35 15.71
CA ARG A 46 9.93 -2.30 16.66
C ARG A 46 9.36 -0.93 16.29
N VAL A 47 9.28 -0.60 14.99
CA VAL A 47 8.63 0.61 14.52
C VAL A 47 7.13 0.56 14.82
N LEU A 48 6.45 -0.55 14.50
CA LEU A 48 5.03 -0.73 14.75
C LEU A 48 4.64 -0.65 16.23
N ASN A 49 5.52 -1.09 17.13
CA ASN A 49 5.29 -1.08 18.58
C ASN A 49 5.89 0.14 19.31
N SER A 50 6.35 1.16 18.59
CA SER A 50 6.85 2.40 19.20
C SER A 50 5.74 3.44 19.36
N ASP A 51 5.86 4.33 20.35
CA ASP A 51 4.90 5.44 20.60
C ASP A 51 4.73 6.38 19.38
N ALA A 52 5.72 6.43 18.47
CA ALA A 52 5.67 7.19 17.22
C ALA A 52 5.23 6.34 16.01
N GLY A 53 5.14 5.02 16.19
CA GLY A 53 4.89 4.02 15.16
C GLY A 53 3.53 4.15 14.53
N SER A 54 2.48 4.34 15.34
CA SER A 54 1.09 4.39 14.90
C SER A 54 0.82 5.56 13.94
N HIS A 55 1.47 6.71 14.13
CA HIS A 55 1.22 7.90 13.31
C HIS A 55 2.03 7.88 11.99
N LEU A 56 3.30 7.47 12.04
CA LEU A 56 4.14 7.28 10.85
C LEU A 56 3.61 6.14 9.96
N TRP A 57 3.16 5.03 10.56
CA TRP A 57 2.47 3.97 9.83
C TRP A 57 1.16 4.47 9.23
N TRP A 58 0.38 5.27 9.95
CA TRP A 58 -0.90 5.78 9.42
C TRP A 58 -0.69 6.66 8.19
N VAL A 59 0.28 7.60 8.24
CA VAL A 59 0.61 8.49 7.11
C VAL A 59 1.20 7.71 5.93
N ALA A 60 2.21 6.86 6.16
CA ALA A 60 2.81 6.04 5.11
C ALA A 60 1.83 5.02 4.52
N SER A 61 0.93 4.48 5.36
CA SER A 61 -0.12 3.56 4.91
C SER A 61 -1.17 4.27 4.07
N ILE A 62 -1.52 5.53 4.36
CA ILE A 62 -2.50 6.26 3.55
C ILE A 62 -1.93 6.51 2.14
N GLU A 63 -0.68 6.94 2.05
CA GLU A 63 -0.01 7.15 0.75
C GLU A 63 0.06 5.85 -0.05
N ASN A 64 0.49 4.75 0.58
CA ASN A 64 0.56 3.43 -0.05
C ASN A 64 -0.84 2.86 -0.40
N GLN A 65 -1.87 3.16 0.39
CA GLN A 65 -3.25 2.76 0.11
C GLN A 65 -3.83 3.51 -1.09
N ASN A 66 -3.59 4.81 -1.20
CA ASN A 66 -4.04 5.61 -2.33
C ASN A 66 -3.40 5.12 -3.63
N GLN A 67 -2.09 4.86 -3.62
CA GLN A 67 -1.38 4.27 -4.76
C GLN A 67 -1.91 2.86 -5.12
N SER A 68 -2.23 2.07 -4.11
CA SER A 68 -2.82 0.74 -4.28
C SER A 68 -4.23 0.78 -4.88
N ILE A 69 -5.07 1.74 -4.50
CA ILE A 69 -6.37 1.95 -5.16
C ILE A 69 -6.19 2.49 -6.59
N GLY A 70 -5.22 3.37 -6.83
CA GLY A 70 -4.88 3.82 -8.19
C GLY A 70 -4.57 2.65 -9.12
N ARG A 71 -3.74 1.69 -8.67
CA ARG A 71 -3.47 0.45 -9.41
C ARG A 71 -4.72 -0.40 -9.65
N ALA A 72 -5.62 -0.49 -8.66
CA ALA A 72 -6.88 -1.21 -8.84
C ALA A 72 -7.81 -0.54 -9.87
N ILE A 73 -7.85 0.79 -9.92
CA ILE A 73 -8.63 1.55 -10.91
C ILE A 73 -8.08 1.33 -12.31
N GLU A 74 -6.76 1.41 -12.50
CA GLU A 74 -6.13 1.16 -13.80
C GLU A 74 -6.37 -0.28 -14.28
N TRP A 75 -6.29 -1.26 -13.36
CA TRP A 75 -6.67 -2.63 -13.69
C TRP A 75 -8.15 -2.74 -14.11
N LEU A 76 -9.06 -2.03 -13.42
CA LEU A 76 -10.48 -2.05 -13.76
C LEU A 76 -10.75 -1.43 -15.13
N LYS A 77 -10.06 -0.34 -15.48
CA LYS A 77 -10.14 0.30 -16.81
C LYS A 77 -9.62 -0.61 -17.92
N ALA A 78 -8.62 -1.43 -17.66
CA ALA A 78 -8.12 -2.39 -18.64
C ALA A 78 -9.03 -3.63 -18.79
N ASN A 79 -9.72 -4.04 -17.72
CA ASN A 79 -10.44 -5.32 -17.66
C ASN A 79 -11.95 -5.18 -17.43
N PHE A 80 -12.54 -3.99 -17.68
CA PHE A 80 -13.94 -3.72 -17.32
C PHE A 80 -14.95 -4.66 -18.01
N ARG A 81 -14.60 -5.26 -19.15
CA ARG A 81 -15.46 -6.21 -19.88
C ARG A 81 -15.58 -7.59 -19.21
N GLU A 82 -14.62 -7.96 -18.37
CA GLU A 82 -14.60 -9.25 -17.69
C GLU A 82 -15.48 -9.25 -16.42
N PRO A 83 -15.98 -10.41 -15.94
CA PRO A 83 -16.64 -10.49 -14.64
C PRO A 83 -15.71 -10.01 -13.51
N LEU A 84 -16.15 -9.05 -12.71
CA LEU A 84 -15.35 -8.54 -11.58
C LEU A 84 -15.63 -9.35 -10.31
N ARG A 85 -14.58 -9.95 -9.76
CA ARG A 85 -14.55 -10.47 -8.38
C ARG A 85 -13.80 -9.49 -7.49
N VAL A 86 -14.52 -8.86 -6.57
CA VAL A 86 -13.97 -7.77 -5.76
C VAL A 86 -12.90 -8.29 -4.79
N GLU A 87 -13.06 -9.51 -4.29
CA GLU A 87 -12.11 -10.19 -3.41
C GLU A 87 -10.76 -10.42 -4.10
N GLU A 88 -10.77 -10.81 -5.36
CA GLU A 88 -9.55 -11.02 -6.16
C GLU A 88 -8.83 -9.70 -6.40
N LEU A 89 -9.58 -8.64 -6.72
CA LEU A 89 -9.02 -7.31 -6.92
C LEU A 89 -8.45 -6.73 -5.61
N ALA A 90 -9.13 -6.92 -4.48
CA ALA A 90 -8.64 -6.52 -3.16
C ALA A 90 -7.34 -7.26 -2.80
N THR A 91 -7.28 -8.56 -3.09
CA THR A 91 -6.09 -9.39 -2.87
C THR A 91 -4.90 -8.91 -3.71
N ARG A 92 -5.11 -8.53 -4.98
CA ARG A 92 -4.05 -7.98 -5.87
C ARG A 92 -3.39 -6.72 -5.31
N VAL A 93 -4.09 -5.98 -4.45
CA VAL A 93 -3.60 -4.74 -3.86
C VAL A 93 -3.35 -4.86 -2.35
N ASN A 94 -3.20 -6.10 -1.86
CA ASN A 94 -2.92 -6.46 -0.47
C ASN A 94 -3.91 -5.85 0.53
N MET A 95 -5.21 -5.84 0.19
CA MET A 95 -6.28 -5.36 1.06
C MET A 95 -7.31 -6.46 1.32
N SER A 96 -7.92 -6.42 2.51
CA SER A 96 -9.18 -7.14 2.74
C SER A 96 -10.32 -6.49 1.93
N SER A 97 -11.34 -7.29 1.56
CA SER A 97 -12.47 -6.82 0.76
C SER A 97 -13.17 -5.59 1.38
N SER A 98 -13.41 -5.60 2.70
CA SER A 98 -14.03 -4.47 3.40
C SER A 98 -13.19 -3.17 3.34
N ARG A 99 -11.88 -3.28 3.58
CA ARG A 99 -10.97 -2.12 3.51
C ARG A 99 -10.88 -1.57 2.09
N PHE A 100 -10.82 -2.45 1.10
CA PHE A 100 -10.82 -2.10 -0.31
C PHE A 100 -12.09 -1.35 -0.70
N HIS A 101 -13.27 -1.89 -0.36
CA HIS A 101 -14.56 -1.24 -0.62
C HIS A 101 -14.63 0.17 -0.03
N HIS A 102 -14.21 0.34 1.23
CA HIS A 102 -14.21 1.63 1.90
C HIS A 102 -13.29 2.64 1.21
N HIS A 103 -12.03 2.26 0.95
CA HIS A 103 -11.06 3.17 0.31
C HIS A 103 -11.42 3.49 -1.14
N PHE A 104 -11.85 2.49 -1.90
CA PHE A 104 -12.29 2.67 -3.28
C PHE A 104 -13.45 3.67 -3.37
N ARG A 105 -14.45 3.54 -2.47
CA ARG A 105 -15.58 4.48 -2.42
C ARG A 105 -15.16 5.87 -1.97
N ARG A 106 -14.19 6.00 -1.06
CA ARG A 106 -13.66 7.32 -0.67
C ARG A 106 -13.00 8.06 -1.83
N LEU A 107 -12.32 7.33 -2.73
CA LEU A 107 -11.60 7.93 -3.86
C LEU A 107 -12.46 8.12 -5.11
N THR A 108 -13.40 7.21 -5.38
CA THR A 108 -14.22 7.23 -6.62
C THR A 108 -15.67 7.65 -6.40
N SER A 109 -16.08 7.84 -5.14
CA SER A 109 -17.49 8.01 -4.73
C SER A 109 -18.42 6.85 -5.08
N MET A 110 -17.90 5.74 -5.62
CA MET A 110 -18.66 4.57 -6.09
C MET A 110 -18.12 3.27 -5.49
N SER A 111 -18.93 2.20 -5.48
CA SER A 111 -18.39 0.85 -5.23
C SER A 111 -17.63 0.34 -6.47
N PRO A 112 -16.71 -0.62 -6.33
CA PRO A 112 -15.98 -1.21 -7.47
C PRO A 112 -16.90 -1.72 -8.58
N LEU A 113 -18.01 -2.39 -8.21
CA LEU A 113 -19.01 -2.89 -9.15
C LEU A 113 -19.79 -1.76 -9.85
N GLN A 114 -20.12 -0.68 -9.13
CA GLN A 114 -20.76 0.49 -9.73
C GLN A 114 -19.83 1.19 -10.71
N PHE A 115 -18.54 1.32 -10.36
CA PHE A 115 -17.52 1.90 -11.23
C PHE A 115 -17.32 1.06 -12.50
N GLN A 116 -17.30 -0.27 -12.39
CA GLN A 116 -17.26 -1.16 -13.56
C GLN A 116 -18.47 -0.98 -14.48
N LYS A 117 -19.68 -0.90 -13.92
CA LYS A 117 -20.90 -0.65 -14.70
C LYS A 117 -20.82 0.71 -15.39
N TRP A 118 -20.37 1.74 -14.69
CA TRP A 118 -20.15 3.06 -15.26
C TRP A 118 -19.17 3.02 -16.42
N LEU A 119 -18.00 2.36 -16.27
CA LEU A 119 -17.03 2.15 -17.35
C LEU A 119 -17.66 1.48 -18.57
N ARG A 120 -18.43 0.40 -18.38
CA ARG A 120 -19.13 -0.29 -19.48
C ARG A 120 -20.09 0.63 -20.23
N LEU A 121 -20.77 1.53 -19.52
CA LEU A 121 -21.75 2.45 -20.10
C LEU A 121 -21.09 3.64 -20.80
N THR A 122 -19.93 4.09 -20.34
CA THR A 122 -19.22 5.25 -20.92
C THR A 122 -18.30 4.85 -22.05
N GLU A 123 -17.55 3.75 -21.92
CA GLU A 123 -16.71 3.17 -22.98
C GLU A 123 -17.56 2.53 -24.09
N GLY A 124 -18.74 2.00 -23.75
CA GLY A 124 -19.70 1.55 -24.77
C GLY A 124 -20.22 2.67 -25.67
N LYS A 125 -19.98 3.94 -25.31
CA LYS A 125 -20.36 5.13 -26.10
C LYS A 125 -19.18 5.76 -26.85
N HIS A 126 -17.93 5.39 -26.53
CA HIS A 126 -16.74 5.82 -27.26
C HIS A 126 -16.00 4.57 -27.74
N PRO A 127 -16.14 4.15 -29.01
CA PRO A 127 -15.26 3.13 -29.55
C PRO A 127 -13.82 3.63 -29.37
N ALA A 128 -12.98 2.74 -28.83
CA ALA A 128 -11.57 2.99 -28.55
C ALA A 128 -10.91 3.80 -29.67
N ASN A 129 -10.26 4.91 -29.31
CA ASN A 129 -9.27 5.52 -30.18
C ASN A 129 -7.91 4.92 -29.81
N PRO A 130 -7.34 4.01 -30.61
CA PRO A 130 -5.94 3.66 -30.50
C PRO A 130 -5.11 4.80 -31.12
N SER A 131 -4.14 5.31 -30.38
CA SER A 131 -3.04 6.11 -30.92
C SER A 131 -1.75 5.62 -30.30
#